data_AF-A0A928BRH9-F1
#
_entry.id   AF-A0A928BRH9-F1
#
_cell.length_a   1.000
_cell.length_b   1.000
_cell.length_c   1.000
_cell.angle_alpha   90.00
_cell.angle_beta   90.00
_cell.angle_gamma   90.00
#
_symmetry.space_group_name_H-M   'P 1'
#
loop_
_entity.id
_entity.type
_entity.pdbx_description
1 polymer ?
#
loop_
_entity_poly.entity_id
_entity_poly.type
_entity_poly.pdbx_seq_one_letter_code
_entity_poly.pdbx_strand_id
1 'polypeptide(L)'
;MKAIKFFAALFMLFAVSASVDAQELSKANQKLLKKQLKEFKADGWKVNPGQLPLEVQLTRAFSAQSEVDAMGYEVWIVGEGRSTGSVYDAARTQAITVAKGEIAQKLRTDMTSTIEQDLANEQYGAEEAESLAKTIVTQQGRSIDQQLNRPKTLMECSRKLANGNVEVLIRCAISADTVSKLAKAAIQQARRDNLLKDVERVKSQN
;
A
#
# COMPACT_ATOMS: atom_id res chain seq x y z
N MET A 1 63.94 -26.77 -11.97
CA MET A 1 63.53 -26.15 -10.69
C MET A 1 62.45 -25.12 -10.96
N LYS A 2 61.36 -25.22 -10.17
CA LYS A 2 60.30 -24.23 -9.90
C LYS A 2 59.31 -23.89 -11.03
N ALA A 3 58.14 -24.51 -10.88
CA ALA A 3 56.86 -24.11 -11.43
C ALA A 3 56.39 -22.75 -10.91
N ILE A 4 55.57 -22.04 -11.67
CA ILE A 4 54.36 -21.34 -11.19
C ILE A 4 53.38 -21.27 -12.37
N LYS A 5 52.20 -21.83 -12.13
CA LYS A 5 51.03 -21.83 -13.00
C LYS A 5 50.28 -20.52 -12.80
N PHE A 6 49.84 -19.84 -13.85
CA PHE A 6 48.75 -18.86 -13.76
C PHE A 6 47.62 -19.29 -14.70
N PHE A 7 46.68 -20.01 -14.10
CA PHE A 7 45.37 -20.31 -14.64
C PHE A 7 44.50 -19.07 -14.38
N ALA A 8 44.32 -18.21 -15.38
CA ALA A 8 43.40 -17.09 -15.32
C ALA A 8 42.11 -17.44 -16.07
N ALA A 9 41.29 -18.25 -15.41
CA ALA A 9 39.88 -18.40 -15.73
C ALA A 9 39.12 -18.50 -14.40
N LEU A 10 37.94 -17.88 -14.37
CA LEU A 10 36.95 -17.92 -13.30
C LEU A 10 37.10 -16.86 -12.18
N PHE A 11 36.52 -15.68 -12.40
CA PHE A 11 35.55 -15.03 -11.49
C PHE A 11 35.02 -13.71 -12.11
N MET A 12 34.30 -13.78 -13.24
CA MET A 12 33.29 -12.76 -13.57
C MET A 12 31.93 -13.23 -13.04
N LEU A 13 31.85 -13.37 -11.71
CA LEU A 13 30.59 -13.56 -10.99
C LEU A 13 30.32 -12.29 -10.19
N PHE A 14 29.19 -11.65 -10.45
CA PHE A 14 28.54 -10.66 -9.61
C PHE A 14 29.30 -9.35 -9.34
N ALA A 15 29.36 -8.50 -10.37
CA ALA A 15 29.33 -7.06 -10.16
C ALA A 15 28.20 -6.44 -11.01
N VAL A 16 26.98 -6.96 -10.86
CA VAL A 16 25.81 -6.10 -11.06
C VAL A 16 25.74 -5.25 -9.81
N SER A 17 26.32 -4.06 -9.94
CA SER A 17 26.24 -2.94 -9.03
C SER A 17 24.87 -2.87 -8.35
N ALA A 18 24.89 -3.05 -7.03
CA ALA A 18 23.82 -2.65 -6.14
C ALA A 18 23.49 -1.17 -6.36
N SER A 19 22.44 -0.92 -7.13
CA SER A 19 21.60 0.26 -7.01
C SER A 19 20.17 -0.24 -6.82
N VAL A 20 19.98 -0.95 -5.71
CA VAL A 20 18.66 -1.01 -5.10
C VAL A 20 18.73 0.09 -4.06
N ASP A 21 17.94 1.14 -4.23
CA ASP A 21 17.70 2.16 -3.21
C ASP A 21 17.13 1.46 -1.95
N ALA A 22 18.04 0.90 -1.15
CA ALA A 22 17.76 0.44 0.18
C ALA A 22 17.86 1.69 1.05
N GLN A 23 16.75 2.41 1.16
CA GLN A 23 16.51 3.21 2.35
C GLN A 23 16.87 2.33 3.54
N GLU A 24 17.88 2.72 4.33
CA GLU A 24 18.41 1.86 5.39
C GLU A 24 17.28 1.50 6.36
N LEU A 25 16.73 0.30 6.22
CA LEU A 25 15.78 -0.23 7.17
C LEU A 25 16.44 -0.19 8.54
N SER A 26 15.71 0.29 9.55
CA SER A 26 16.20 0.28 10.93
C SER A 26 16.65 -1.15 11.32
N LYS A 27 17.60 -1.26 12.26
CA LYS A 27 18.07 -2.58 12.73
C LYS A 27 16.92 -3.50 13.18
N ALA A 28 15.87 -2.92 13.76
CA ALA A 28 14.65 -3.64 14.13
C ALA A 28 13.91 -4.18 12.89
N ASN A 29 13.71 -3.34 11.87
CA ASN A 29 13.06 -3.72 10.61
C ASN A 29 13.87 -4.78 9.85
N GLN A 30 15.20 -4.69 9.85
CA GLN A 30 16.07 -5.72 9.26
C GLN A 30 15.94 -7.08 9.97
N LYS A 31 15.83 -7.10 11.30
CA LYS A 31 15.62 -8.33 12.07
C LYS A 31 14.26 -8.95 11.75
N LEU A 32 13.21 -8.13 11.67
CA LEU A 32 11.86 -8.57 11.33
C LEU A 32 11.79 -9.09 9.89
N LEU A 33 12.42 -8.41 8.94
CA LEU A 33 12.56 -8.84 7.55
C LEU A 33 13.21 -10.21 7.46
N LYS A 34 14.35 -10.42 8.13
CA LYS A 34 15.05 -11.72 8.15
C LYS A 34 14.18 -12.83 8.75
N LYS A 35 13.39 -12.53 9.79
CA LYS A 35 12.44 -13.48 10.40
C LYS A 35 11.33 -13.84 9.41
N GLN A 36 10.66 -12.86 8.82
CA GLN A 36 9.59 -13.10 7.84
C GLN A 36 10.10 -13.84 6.60
N LEU A 37 11.30 -13.53 6.11
CA LEU A 37 11.88 -14.24 4.98
C LEU A 37 12.12 -15.73 5.28
N LYS A 38 12.57 -16.06 6.51
CA LYS A 38 12.74 -17.45 6.95
C LYS A 38 11.40 -18.16 7.05
N GLU A 39 10.40 -17.51 7.64
CA GLU A 39 9.04 -18.03 7.74
C GLU A 39 8.45 -18.30 6.35
N PHE A 40 8.56 -17.35 5.42
CA PHE A 40 8.06 -17.56 4.07
C PHE A 40 8.77 -18.69 3.32
N LYS A 41 10.09 -18.83 3.50
CA LYS A 41 10.84 -19.95 2.91
C LYS A 41 10.41 -21.28 3.52
N ALA A 42 10.22 -21.35 4.84
CA ALA A 42 9.77 -22.56 5.53
C ALA A 42 8.35 -22.97 5.12
N ASP A 43 7.47 -21.98 4.94
CA ASP A 43 6.09 -22.14 4.49
C ASP A 43 5.95 -22.44 2.98
N GLY A 44 7.07 -22.51 2.25
CA GLY A 44 7.10 -22.86 0.84
C GLY A 44 6.60 -21.77 -0.12
N TRP A 45 6.61 -20.50 0.30
CA TRP A 45 6.28 -19.37 -0.58
C TRP A 45 7.34 -19.18 -1.66
N LYS A 46 6.88 -18.97 -2.88
CA LYS A 46 7.69 -18.83 -4.09
C LYS A 46 7.24 -17.63 -4.89
N VAL A 47 8.17 -17.07 -5.65
CA VAL A 47 7.89 -16.01 -6.62
C VAL A 47 7.79 -16.64 -8.00
N ASN A 48 6.92 -16.08 -8.86
CA ASN A 48 6.81 -16.56 -10.23
C ASN A 48 8.10 -16.27 -11.01
N PRO A 49 8.44 -17.10 -12.02
CA PRO A 49 9.55 -16.82 -12.92
C PRO A 49 9.44 -15.41 -13.52
N GLY A 50 10.56 -14.69 -13.59
CA GLY A 50 10.61 -13.32 -14.10
C GLY A 50 10.26 -12.23 -13.09
N GLN A 51 9.75 -12.59 -11.90
CA GLN A 51 9.58 -11.65 -10.79
C GLN A 51 10.86 -11.52 -9.97
N LEU A 52 10.96 -10.43 -9.20
CA LEU A 52 12.10 -10.21 -8.31
C LEU A 52 12.16 -11.29 -7.22
N PRO A 53 13.36 -11.60 -6.70
CA PRO A 53 13.48 -12.55 -5.59
C PRO A 53 12.62 -12.13 -4.39
N LEU A 54 12.09 -13.12 -3.66
CA LEU A 54 11.20 -12.89 -2.51
C LEU A 54 11.79 -11.92 -1.49
N GLU A 55 13.10 -12.01 -1.23
CA GLU A 55 13.82 -11.12 -0.33
C GLU A 55 13.77 -9.66 -0.78
N VAL A 56 13.94 -9.41 -2.09
CA VAL A 56 13.88 -8.06 -2.66
C VAL A 56 12.45 -7.52 -2.59
N GLN A 57 11.44 -8.35 -2.91
CA GLN A 57 10.04 -7.96 -2.81
C GLN A 57 9.62 -7.65 -1.37
N LEU A 58 10.00 -8.50 -0.42
CA LEU A 58 9.77 -8.28 1.00
C LEU A 58 10.45 -6.99 1.47
N THR A 59 11.71 -6.77 1.10
CA THR A 59 12.44 -5.55 1.45
C THR A 59 11.69 -4.31 0.97
N ARG A 60 11.22 -4.30 -0.28
CA ARG A 60 10.40 -3.21 -0.83
C ARG A 60 9.12 -2.97 -0.05
N ALA A 61 8.44 -4.05 0.33
CA ALA A 61 7.22 -3.96 1.12
C ALA A 61 7.49 -3.37 2.53
N PHE A 62 8.62 -3.72 3.15
CA PHE A 62 9.02 -3.16 4.45
C PHE A 62 9.45 -1.70 4.35
N SER A 63 10.23 -1.36 3.32
CA SER A 63 10.64 0.02 3.07
C SER A 63 9.41 0.89 2.91
N ALA A 64 8.48 0.52 2.04
CA ALA A 64 7.24 1.29 1.84
C ALA A 64 6.41 1.46 3.13
N GLN A 65 6.33 0.43 3.98
CA GLN A 65 5.62 0.51 5.27
C GLN A 65 6.30 1.39 6.32
N SER A 66 7.59 1.66 6.18
CA SER A 66 8.37 2.46 7.14
C SER A 66 8.84 3.79 6.56
N GLU A 67 8.51 4.06 5.31
CA GLU A 67 8.86 5.28 4.61
C GLU A 67 7.93 6.40 5.08
N VAL A 68 8.54 7.40 5.71
CA VAL A 68 7.89 8.63 6.14
C VAL A 68 8.54 9.82 5.44
N ASP A 69 7.76 10.88 5.24
CA ASP A 69 8.25 12.14 4.68
C ASP A 69 9.03 12.97 5.72
N ALA A 70 9.48 14.17 5.32
CA ALA A 70 10.24 15.07 6.19
C ALA A 70 9.46 15.54 7.44
N MET A 71 8.13 15.42 7.43
CA MET A 71 7.24 15.78 8.54
C MET A 71 6.84 14.56 9.38
N GLY A 72 7.30 13.36 9.01
CA GLY A 72 7.01 12.11 9.72
C GLY A 72 5.69 11.46 9.31
N TYR A 73 5.03 11.91 8.24
CA TYR A 73 3.84 11.25 7.71
C TYR A 73 4.20 10.10 6.80
N GLU A 74 3.39 9.03 6.81
CA GLU A 74 3.57 7.88 5.92
C GLU A 74 3.52 8.31 4.45
N VAL A 75 4.45 7.81 3.63
CA VAL A 75 4.49 8.11 2.19
C VAL A 75 3.55 7.20 1.38
N TRP A 76 3.22 6.03 1.92
CA TRP A 76 2.45 5.00 1.24
C TRP A 76 1.30 4.48 2.10
N ILE A 77 0.12 4.35 1.49
CA ILE A 77 -0.94 3.52 2.04
C ILE A 77 -0.77 2.11 1.48
N VAL A 78 -0.37 1.18 2.36
CA VAL A 78 -0.12 -0.22 2.00
C VAL A 78 -1.31 -1.09 2.37
N GLY A 79 -1.75 -1.96 1.46
CA GLY A 79 -2.73 -3.02 1.73
C GLY A 79 -2.18 -4.39 1.40
N GLU A 80 -2.62 -5.38 2.16
CA GLU A 80 -2.29 -6.79 1.97
C GLU A 80 -3.54 -7.56 1.53
N GLY A 81 -3.34 -8.57 0.69
CA GLY A 81 -4.43 -9.42 0.27
C GLY A 81 -3.94 -10.83 0.07
N ARG A 82 -4.78 -11.77 0.51
CA ARG A 82 -4.50 -13.20 0.44
C ARG A 82 -5.71 -13.92 -0.07
N SER A 83 -5.49 -14.91 -0.93
CA SER A 83 -6.55 -15.76 -1.43
C SER A 83 -6.03 -17.13 -1.83
N THR A 84 -6.91 -18.12 -1.74
CA THR A 84 -6.66 -19.50 -2.16
C THR A 84 -7.63 -19.85 -3.28
N GLY A 85 -7.12 -20.47 -4.34
CA GLY A 85 -7.92 -20.90 -5.48
C GLY A 85 -7.36 -22.18 -6.12
N SER A 86 -8.17 -22.82 -6.95
CA SER A 86 -7.75 -24.01 -7.73
C SER A 86 -6.70 -23.66 -8.80
N VAL A 87 -6.68 -22.42 -9.26
CA VAL A 87 -5.69 -21.89 -10.21
C VAL A 87 -5.11 -20.57 -9.71
N TYR A 88 -3.85 -20.34 -10.08
CA TYR A 88 -3.08 -19.18 -9.63
C TYR A 88 -3.75 -17.84 -10.01
N ASP A 89 -4.21 -17.69 -11.26
CA ASP A 89 -4.75 -16.40 -11.74
C ASP A 89 -6.04 -15.99 -11.01
N ALA A 90 -6.88 -16.96 -10.64
CA ALA A 90 -8.09 -16.71 -9.87
C ALA A 90 -7.75 -16.26 -8.44
N ALA A 91 -6.84 -16.97 -7.77
CA ALA A 91 -6.35 -16.61 -6.45
C ALA A 91 -5.65 -15.24 -6.46
N ARG A 92 -4.85 -14.96 -7.49
CA ARG A 92 -4.16 -13.68 -7.68
C ARG A 92 -5.14 -12.51 -7.81
N THR A 93 -6.16 -12.68 -8.66
CA THR A 93 -7.19 -11.64 -8.87
C THR A 93 -7.92 -11.34 -7.57
N GLN A 94 -8.30 -12.38 -6.83
CA GLN A 94 -8.98 -12.22 -5.55
C GLN A 94 -8.06 -11.58 -4.49
N ALA A 95 -6.79 -11.98 -4.40
CA ALA A 95 -5.82 -11.38 -3.50
C ALA A 95 -5.61 -9.88 -3.80
N ILE A 96 -5.53 -9.49 -5.08
CA ILE A 96 -5.47 -8.07 -5.46
C ILE A 96 -6.73 -7.33 -5.02
N THR A 97 -7.92 -7.90 -5.20
CA THR A 97 -9.18 -7.30 -4.78
C THR A 97 -9.21 -7.06 -3.26
N VAL A 98 -8.75 -8.03 -2.48
CA VAL A 98 -8.65 -7.89 -1.02
C VAL A 98 -7.66 -6.76 -0.65
N ALA A 99 -6.47 -6.75 -1.24
CA ALA A 99 -5.47 -5.70 -1.00
C ALA A 99 -6.00 -4.30 -1.34
N LYS A 100 -6.71 -4.17 -2.47
CA LYS A 100 -7.36 -2.90 -2.85
C LYS A 100 -8.44 -2.50 -1.85
N GLY A 101 -9.21 -3.46 -1.34
CA GLY A 101 -10.22 -3.23 -0.30
C GLY A 101 -9.61 -2.66 0.98
N GLU A 102 -8.49 -3.22 1.44
CA GLU A 102 -7.76 -2.70 2.61
C GLU A 102 -7.25 -1.27 2.37
N ILE A 103 -6.65 -1.00 1.21
CA ILE A 103 -6.21 0.36 0.86
C ILE A 103 -7.41 1.32 0.84
N ALA A 104 -8.53 0.90 0.26
CA ALA A 104 -9.75 1.72 0.20
C ALA A 104 -10.28 2.06 1.60
N GLN A 105 -10.23 1.11 2.53
CA GLN A 105 -10.63 1.36 3.92
C GLN A 105 -9.72 2.38 4.59
N LYS A 106 -8.40 2.19 4.52
CA LYS A 106 -7.42 3.13 5.08
C LYS A 106 -7.58 4.54 4.48
N LEU A 107 -7.65 4.61 3.15
CA LEU A 107 -7.86 5.86 2.42
C LEU A 107 -9.14 6.59 2.85
N ARG A 108 -10.26 5.87 3.05
CA ARG A 108 -11.50 6.48 3.55
C ARG A 108 -11.34 7.02 4.97
N THR A 109 -10.72 6.25 5.86
CA THR A 109 -10.47 6.69 7.25
C THR A 109 -9.63 7.96 7.29
N ASP A 110 -8.50 7.96 6.58
CA ASP A 110 -7.57 9.10 6.56
C ASP A 110 -8.21 10.34 5.93
N MET A 111 -8.98 10.13 4.85
CA MET A 111 -9.71 11.20 4.17
C MET A 111 -10.82 11.78 5.05
N THR A 112 -11.60 10.94 5.75
CA THR A 112 -12.61 11.41 6.71
C THR A 112 -11.95 12.27 7.79
N SER A 113 -10.88 11.78 8.41
CA SER A 113 -10.16 12.54 9.44
C SER A 113 -9.62 13.87 8.92
N THR A 114 -9.08 13.89 7.70
CA THR A 114 -8.59 15.12 7.06
C THR A 114 -9.71 16.14 6.83
N ILE A 115 -10.89 15.67 6.40
CA ILE A 115 -12.05 16.55 6.15
C ILE A 115 -12.64 17.04 7.48
N GLU A 116 -12.76 16.19 8.49
CA GLU A 116 -13.22 16.58 9.83
C GLU A 116 -12.32 17.68 10.42
N GLN A 117 -11.00 17.56 10.28
CA GLN A 117 -10.05 18.58 10.71
C GLN A 117 -10.23 19.90 9.95
N ASP A 118 -10.44 19.85 8.64
CA ASP A 118 -10.69 21.05 7.81
C ASP A 118 -11.99 21.75 8.23
N LEU A 119 -13.08 21.00 8.41
CA LEU A 119 -14.37 21.53 8.87
C LEU A 119 -14.29 22.07 10.30
N ALA A 120 -13.56 21.42 11.20
CA ALA A 120 -13.34 21.93 12.55
C ALA A 120 -12.59 23.27 12.54
N ASN A 121 -11.62 23.46 11.65
CA ASN A 121 -10.94 24.75 11.46
C ASN A 121 -11.89 25.84 10.93
N GLU A 122 -12.93 25.45 10.21
CA GLU A 122 -14.03 26.32 9.75
C GLU A 122 -15.14 26.50 10.79
N GLN A 123 -14.92 26.08 12.04
CA GLN A 123 -15.84 26.24 13.19
C GLN A 123 -17.17 25.49 13.05
N TYR A 124 -17.21 24.44 12.24
CA TYR A 124 -18.33 23.50 12.25
C TYR A 124 -18.38 22.74 13.60
N GLY A 125 -19.58 22.42 14.07
CA GLY A 125 -19.74 21.58 15.27
C GLY A 125 -19.20 20.17 15.04
N ALA A 126 -18.67 19.52 16.08
CA ALA A 126 -18.01 18.21 15.94
C ALA A 126 -18.90 17.13 15.31
N GLU A 127 -20.15 17.02 15.78
CA GLU A 127 -21.14 16.06 15.23
C GLU A 127 -21.50 16.36 13.77
N GLU A 128 -21.56 17.64 13.44
CA GLU A 128 -21.87 18.11 12.10
C GLU A 128 -20.71 17.83 11.13
N ALA A 129 -19.48 18.11 11.55
CA ALA A 129 -18.26 17.85 10.79
C ALA A 129 -18.10 16.36 10.50
N GLU A 130 -18.34 15.48 11.48
CA GLU A 130 -18.30 14.02 11.31
C GLU A 130 -19.33 13.55 10.27
N SER A 131 -20.59 14.02 10.38
CA SER A 131 -21.67 13.64 9.47
C SER A 131 -21.40 14.11 8.03
N LEU A 132 -20.95 15.35 7.87
CA LEU A 132 -20.59 15.94 6.59
C LEU A 132 -19.39 15.22 5.96
N ALA A 133 -18.33 14.95 6.74
CA ALA A 133 -17.16 14.24 6.26
C ALA A 133 -17.52 12.86 5.70
N LYS A 134 -18.33 12.07 6.43
CA LYS A 134 -18.83 10.76 5.96
C LYS A 134 -19.61 10.89 4.64
N THR A 135 -20.47 11.89 4.54
CA THR A 135 -21.26 12.16 3.33
C THR A 135 -20.34 12.49 2.14
N ILE A 136 -19.39 13.40 2.34
CA ILE A 136 -18.43 13.84 1.33
C ILE A 136 -17.56 12.67 0.86
N VAL A 137 -17.02 11.86 1.77
CA VAL A 137 -16.20 10.69 1.43
C VAL A 137 -17.02 9.64 0.66
N THR A 138 -18.28 9.42 1.04
CA THR A 138 -19.18 8.49 0.33
C THR A 138 -19.39 8.89 -1.11
N GLN A 139 -19.59 10.19 -1.38
CA GLN A 139 -19.72 10.72 -2.74
C GLN A 139 -18.45 10.54 -3.59
N GLN A 140 -17.28 10.41 -2.95
CA GLN A 140 -16.00 10.21 -3.62
C GLN A 140 -15.64 8.76 -3.88
N GLY A 141 -16.57 7.81 -3.66
CA GLY A 141 -16.35 6.38 -3.90
C GLY A 141 -15.73 6.11 -5.29
N ARG A 142 -16.23 6.77 -6.35
CA ARG A 142 -15.69 6.61 -7.71
C ARG A 142 -14.25 7.11 -7.85
N SER A 143 -13.91 8.24 -7.23
CA SER A 143 -12.56 8.80 -7.25
C SER A 143 -11.58 7.90 -6.51
N ILE A 144 -12.00 7.33 -5.38
CA ILE A 144 -11.25 6.33 -4.63
C ILE A 144 -11.00 5.09 -5.51
N ASP A 145 -12.03 4.55 -6.16
CA ASP A 145 -11.90 3.39 -7.04
C ASP A 145 -10.93 3.64 -8.20
N GLN A 146 -10.94 4.85 -8.77
CA GLN A 146 -10.02 5.24 -9.85
C GLN A 146 -8.55 5.20 -9.39
N GLN A 147 -8.24 5.68 -8.19
CA GLN A 147 -6.89 5.63 -7.64
C GLN A 147 -6.43 4.19 -7.39
N LEU A 148 -7.37 3.28 -7.12
CA LEU A 148 -7.12 1.87 -6.87
C LEU A 148 -7.05 1.01 -8.14
N ASN A 149 -7.17 1.58 -9.34
CA ASN A 149 -7.13 0.80 -10.58
C ASN A 149 -5.77 0.14 -10.81
N ARG A 150 -4.66 0.85 -10.51
CA ARG A 150 -3.29 0.39 -10.74
C ARG A 150 -2.39 0.65 -9.53
N PRO A 151 -2.63 0.00 -8.38
CA PRO A 151 -1.75 0.17 -7.24
C PRO A 151 -0.36 -0.40 -7.57
N LYS A 152 0.67 0.17 -6.95
CA LYS A 152 2.04 -0.33 -7.09
C LYS A 152 2.16 -1.66 -6.35
N THR A 153 2.39 -2.75 -7.07
CA THR A 153 2.67 -4.05 -6.44
C THR A 153 4.05 -4.01 -5.79
N LEU A 154 4.08 -4.19 -4.48
CA LEU A 154 5.30 -4.24 -3.68
C LEU A 154 5.81 -5.68 -3.55
N MET A 155 4.88 -6.62 -3.42
CA MET A 155 5.17 -8.03 -3.24
C MET A 155 4.05 -8.90 -3.81
N GLU A 156 4.43 -10.00 -4.45
CA GLU A 156 3.55 -11.04 -4.97
C GLU A 156 4.27 -12.39 -4.87
N CYS A 157 3.72 -13.29 -4.07
CA CYS A 157 4.22 -14.65 -3.95
C CYS A 157 3.06 -15.65 -3.85
N SER A 158 3.37 -16.90 -4.11
CA SER A 158 2.39 -17.99 -4.01
C SER A 158 3.00 -19.24 -3.40
N ARG A 159 2.16 -20.10 -2.84
CA ARG A 159 2.53 -21.45 -2.42
C ARG A 159 1.48 -22.45 -2.88
N LYS A 160 1.92 -23.69 -3.12
CA LYS A 160 1.01 -24.82 -3.35
C LYS A 160 0.63 -25.42 -2.01
N LEU A 161 -0.66 -25.69 -1.83
CA LEU A 161 -1.22 -26.34 -0.65
C LEU A 161 -1.27 -27.85 -0.86
N ALA A 162 -1.40 -28.61 0.23
CA ALA A 162 -1.46 -30.07 0.20
C ALA A 162 -2.64 -30.63 -0.62
N ASN A 163 -3.73 -29.86 -0.73
CA ASN A 163 -4.90 -30.20 -1.53
C ASN A 163 -4.77 -29.83 -3.02
N GLY A 164 -3.59 -29.37 -3.46
CA GLY A 164 -3.34 -28.97 -4.85
C GLY A 164 -3.72 -27.53 -5.19
N ASN A 165 -4.46 -26.83 -4.31
CA ASN A 165 -4.79 -25.42 -4.51
C ASN A 165 -3.55 -24.52 -4.38
N VAL A 166 -3.66 -23.31 -4.92
CA VAL A 166 -2.63 -22.29 -4.83
C VAL A 166 -3.12 -21.17 -3.92
N GLU A 167 -2.30 -20.80 -2.94
CA GLU A 167 -2.49 -19.61 -2.12
C GLU A 167 -1.58 -18.50 -2.68
N VAL A 168 -2.14 -17.30 -2.83
CA VAL A 168 -1.43 -16.11 -3.33
C VAL A 168 -1.50 -15.02 -2.28
N LEU A 169 -0.37 -14.37 -2.04
CA LEU A 169 -0.22 -13.23 -1.13
C LEU A 169 0.33 -12.05 -1.92
N ILE A 170 -0.36 -10.92 -1.83
CA ILE A 170 -0.02 -9.68 -2.53
C ILE A 170 -0.01 -8.52 -1.55
N ARG A 171 1.02 -7.67 -1.66
CA ARG A 171 1.05 -6.35 -1.02
C ARG A 171 1.11 -5.29 -2.09
N CYS A 172 0.24 -4.30 -1.95
CA CYS A 172 0.07 -3.20 -2.88
C CYS A 172 0.15 -1.88 -2.13
N ALA A 173 0.52 -0.82 -2.84
CA ALA A 173 0.53 0.52 -2.28
C ALA A 173 0.01 1.58 -3.25
N ILE A 174 -0.54 2.64 -2.67
CA ILE A 174 -0.77 3.93 -3.32
C ILE A 174 -0.06 5.02 -2.52
N SER A 175 0.24 6.16 -3.16
CA SER A 175 0.86 7.28 -2.46
C SER A 175 -0.11 7.89 -1.45
N ALA A 176 0.35 8.20 -0.24
CA ALA A 176 -0.44 8.87 0.79
C ALA A 176 -0.83 10.31 0.41
N ASP A 177 -0.07 10.97 -0.47
CA ASP A 177 -0.44 12.27 -1.05
C ASP A 177 -1.81 12.25 -1.77
N THR A 178 -2.23 11.05 -2.21
CA THR A 178 -3.58 10.83 -2.75
C THR A 178 -4.67 11.21 -1.75
N VAL A 179 -4.47 10.99 -0.43
CA VAL A 179 -5.42 11.37 0.63
C VAL A 179 -5.69 12.86 0.57
N SER A 180 -4.62 13.66 0.67
CA SER A 180 -4.72 15.13 0.70
C SER A 180 -5.35 15.68 -0.57
N LYS A 181 -4.99 15.14 -1.74
CA LYS A 181 -5.59 15.53 -3.03
C LYS A 181 -7.07 15.21 -3.10
N LEU A 182 -7.45 13.99 -2.72
CA LEU A 182 -8.85 13.57 -2.72
C LEU A 182 -9.69 14.35 -1.71
N ALA A 183 -9.20 14.52 -0.48
CA ALA A 183 -9.88 15.31 0.56
C ALA A 183 -10.17 16.73 0.09
N LYS A 184 -9.15 17.44 -0.41
CA LYS A 184 -9.29 18.80 -0.96
C LYS A 184 -10.28 18.83 -2.12
N ALA A 185 -10.15 17.93 -3.09
CA ALA A 185 -11.07 17.86 -4.23
C ALA A 185 -12.52 17.60 -3.78
N ALA A 186 -12.70 16.76 -2.76
CA ALA A 186 -13.99 16.41 -2.20
C ALA A 186 -14.67 17.59 -1.50
N ILE A 187 -13.94 18.31 -0.65
CA ILE A 187 -14.43 19.52 0.00
C ILE A 187 -14.82 20.57 -1.04
N GLN A 188 -13.98 20.79 -2.06
CA GLN A 188 -14.29 21.74 -3.13
C GLN A 188 -15.52 21.33 -3.93
N GLN A 189 -15.73 20.03 -4.18
CA GLN A 189 -16.94 19.54 -4.81
C GLN A 189 -18.17 19.75 -3.90
N ALA A 190 -18.06 19.44 -2.61
CA ALA A 190 -19.12 19.65 -1.64
C ALA A 190 -19.56 21.13 -1.55
N ARG A 191 -18.60 22.07 -1.65
CA ARG A 191 -18.87 23.51 -1.73
C ARG A 191 -19.66 23.88 -2.99
N ARG A 192 -19.28 23.34 -4.16
CA ARG A 192 -19.98 23.58 -5.42
C ARG A 192 -21.41 23.04 -5.40
N ASP A 193 -21.60 21.87 -4.80
CA ASP A 193 -22.88 21.18 -4.73
C ASP A 193 -23.78 21.75 -3.61
N ASN A 194 -23.36 22.83 -2.94
CA ASN A 194 -24.05 23.48 -1.82
C ASN A 194 -24.37 22.57 -0.61
N LEU A 195 -23.75 21.39 -0.51
CA LEU A 195 -23.85 20.51 0.67
C LEU A 195 -23.44 21.21 1.96
N LEU A 196 -22.56 22.20 1.86
CA LEU A 196 -22.08 23.01 2.98
C LEU A 196 -22.97 24.24 3.27
N LYS A 197 -23.91 24.61 2.37
CA LYS A 197 -24.88 25.71 2.56
C LYS A 197 -26.23 25.25 3.09
N ASP A 198 -26.56 23.95 2.99
CA ASP A 198 -27.80 23.42 3.59
C ASP A 198 -27.81 23.56 5.12
N VAL A 199 -26.63 23.62 5.74
CA VAL A 199 -26.45 23.95 7.17
C VAL A 199 -26.82 25.41 7.47
N GLU A 200 -26.37 26.36 6.65
CA GLU A 200 -26.66 27.79 6.85
C GLU A 200 -28.16 28.08 6.70
N ARG A 201 -28.85 27.32 5.84
CA ARG A 201 -30.29 27.44 5.64
C ARG A 201 -31.09 26.91 6.83
N VAL A 202 -30.65 25.80 7.47
CA VAL A 202 -31.25 25.31 8.73
C VAL A 202 -31.03 26.31 9.87
N LYS A 203 -29.88 27.01 9.91
CA LYS A 203 -29.63 28.09 10.88
C LYS A 203 -30.50 29.34 10.68
N SER A 204 -31.03 29.57 9.48
CA SER A 204 -31.89 30.73 9.18
C SER A 204 -33.39 30.50 9.43
N GLN A 205 -33.79 29.28 9.78
CA GLN A 205 -35.19 28.88 9.97
C GLN A 205 -35.56 28.54 11.43
N ASN A 206 -34.60 28.62 12.35
CA ASN A 206 -34.79 28.54 13.81
C ASN A 206 -34.35 29.85 14.46
#